data_AF-A0A957F1D4-F1
#
_entry.id   AF-A0A957F1D4-F1
#
_cell.length_a   1.000
_cell.length_b   1.000
_cell.length_c   1.000
_cell.angle_alpha   90.00
_cell.angle_beta   90.00
_cell.angle_gamma   90.00
#
_symmetry.space_group_name_H-M   'P 1'
#
loop_
_entity.id
_entity.type
_entity.pdbx_description
1 polymer ?
#
loop_
_entity_poly.entity_id
_entity_poly.type
_entity_poly.pdbx_seq_one_letter_code
_entity_poly.pdbx_strand_id
1 'polypeptide(L)'
;MSIDRQTSLQTLLADHAWHNDTVPVTATIDLHAPLLVEGCFLTGWLPAATAHPARTTFNVLHDDGPAIILEGPTAGVIGCVFRYPNQDRVNPRPYPPTIHATTGGVTVRSCVFQGAYQMMQLDKAGQDVIEDIWGQVLNVGIEASNADDVARFRQIHLWPNWSMDALPFAYNPPGNASGAAAGLVLRGLDWAHLDDVFVFGCKTAVQVLPGRGGRGCGFRAGTVDIDACSVGLDVRAIGQDGISIANLTMAGNTHYGAEPLTGLVMNAPAGGGHMIVSAAHFHGMIGEQVVHLLTTPDRLRIVSIIRETF
;
A
#
# COMPACT_ATOMS: atom_id res chain seq x y z
N MET A 1 22.07 9.41 22.58
CA MET A 1 21.54 8.75 23.80
C MET A 1 20.17 8.10 23.52
N SER A 2 19.94 7.59 22.30
CA SER A 2 18.70 6.95 21.82
C SER A 2 18.75 5.42 21.82
N ILE A 3 19.94 4.82 21.69
CA ILE A 3 20.19 3.36 21.68
C ILE A 3 19.57 2.64 22.89
N ASP A 4 19.52 3.29 24.05
CA ASP A 4 18.94 2.72 25.27
C ASP A 4 17.43 2.45 25.15
N ARG A 5 16.69 3.32 24.46
CA ARG A 5 15.23 3.17 24.31
C ARG A 5 14.84 2.09 23.30
N GLN A 6 15.52 2.04 22.16
CA GLN A 6 15.26 1.00 21.17
C GLN A 6 15.60 -0.39 21.75
N THR A 7 16.77 -0.52 22.38
CA THR A 7 17.20 -1.80 22.97
C THR A 7 16.22 -2.25 24.05
N SER A 8 15.81 -1.34 24.93
CA SER A 8 14.80 -1.63 25.96
C SER A 8 13.46 -2.07 25.37
N LEU A 9 13.00 -1.41 24.30
CA LEU A 9 11.78 -1.80 23.61
C LEU A 9 11.91 -3.18 22.95
N GLN A 10 13.06 -3.50 22.34
CA GLN A 10 13.29 -4.81 21.75
C GLN A 10 13.28 -5.93 22.80
N THR A 11 13.88 -5.71 23.97
CA THR A 11 13.80 -6.65 25.10
C THR A 11 12.36 -6.85 25.54
N LEU A 12 11.60 -5.77 25.70
CA LEU A 12 10.19 -5.85 26.10
C LEU A 12 9.34 -6.61 25.07
N LEU A 13 9.55 -6.37 23.78
CA LEU A 13 8.87 -7.11 22.71
C LEU A 13 9.18 -8.61 22.76
N ALA A 14 10.45 -8.97 23.04
CA ALA A 14 10.87 -10.36 23.18
C ALA A 14 10.23 -11.04 24.41
N ASP A 15 10.10 -10.33 25.53
CA ASP A 15 9.44 -10.84 26.75
C ASP A 15 7.94 -11.11 26.55
N HIS A 16 7.31 -10.43 25.58
CA HIS A 16 5.90 -10.59 25.21
C HIS A 16 5.69 -11.44 23.96
N ALA A 17 6.75 -12.01 23.39
CA ALA A 17 6.66 -12.73 22.13
C ALA A 17 5.74 -13.97 22.27
N TRP A 18 4.91 -14.22 21.25
CA TRP A 18 3.97 -15.36 21.21
C TRP A 18 2.91 -15.39 22.33
N HIS A 19 2.66 -14.27 22.99
CA HIS A 19 1.64 -14.16 24.04
C HIS A 19 0.38 -13.43 23.57
N ASN A 20 0.35 -12.90 22.34
CA ASN A 20 -0.70 -12.03 21.80
C ASN A 20 -0.95 -10.79 22.68
N ASP A 21 0.06 -10.44 23.48
CA ASP A 21 0.04 -9.30 24.36
C ASP A 21 0.19 -8.00 23.57
N THR A 22 -0.20 -6.90 24.20
CA THR A 22 0.01 -5.56 23.69
C THR A 22 1.18 -4.89 24.41
N VAL A 23 2.16 -4.42 23.63
CA VAL A 23 3.31 -3.65 24.09
C VAL A 23 3.12 -2.18 23.73
N PRO A 24 2.69 -1.33 24.67
CA PRO A 24 2.48 0.10 24.41
C PRO A 24 3.81 0.86 24.38
N VAL A 25 3.92 1.78 23.42
CA VAL A 25 5.01 2.75 23.34
C VAL A 25 4.42 4.14 23.46
N THR A 26 4.89 4.90 24.44
CA THR A 26 4.32 6.21 24.81
C THR A 26 5.23 7.39 24.48
N ALA A 27 6.41 7.13 23.93
CA ALA A 27 7.39 8.14 23.58
C ALA A 27 7.97 7.87 22.20
N THR A 28 8.44 8.93 21.54
CA THR A 28 9.19 8.81 20.30
C THR A 28 10.42 7.92 20.47
N ILE A 29 10.61 7.00 19.52
CA ILE A 29 11.76 6.09 19.45
C ILE A 29 12.54 6.39 18.18
N ASP A 30 13.84 6.59 18.32
CA ASP A 30 14.75 6.64 17.17
C ASP A 30 15.24 5.22 16.88
N LEU A 31 14.93 4.72 15.69
CA LEU A 31 15.35 3.41 15.21
C LEU A 31 16.68 3.53 14.49
N HIS A 32 17.69 2.86 15.03
CA HIS A 32 19.02 2.71 14.46
C HIS A 32 19.26 1.31 13.87
N ALA A 33 18.28 0.42 14.00
CA ALA A 33 18.26 -0.94 13.46
C ALA A 33 16.80 -1.42 13.38
N PRO A 34 16.50 -2.53 12.66
CA PRO A 34 15.17 -3.14 12.65
C PRO A 34 14.67 -3.49 14.06
N LEU A 35 13.35 -3.41 14.26
CA LEU A 35 12.64 -3.98 15.42
C LEU A 35 11.89 -5.24 15.01
N LEU A 36 12.04 -6.31 15.78
CA LEU A 36 11.26 -7.53 15.64
C LEU A 36 10.05 -7.50 16.59
N VAL A 37 8.85 -7.66 16.03
CA VAL A 37 7.59 -7.83 16.75
C VAL A 37 7.06 -9.22 16.41
N GLU A 38 7.10 -10.12 17.38
CA GLU A 38 6.85 -11.55 17.16
C GLU A 38 5.65 -12.04 17.98
N GLY A 39 4.54 -12.39 17.32
CA GLY A 39 3.34 -12.90 18.01
C GLY A 39 2.78 -11.97 19.11
N CYS A 40 2.97 -10.66 18.98
CA CYS A 40 2.46 -9.63 19.89
C CYS A 40 2.12 -8.33 19.13
N PHE A 41 1.48 -7.37 19.81
CA PHE A 41 1.05 -6.10 19.22
C PHE A 41 1.87 -4.92 19.75
N LEU A 42 2.65 -4.29 18.89
CA LEU A 42 3.26 -3.00 19.16
C LEU A 42 2.21 -1.89 19.01
N THR A 43 1.93 -1.12 20.06
CA THR A 43 0.89 -0.09 20.01
C THR A 43 1.44 1.29 20.35
N GLY A 44 1.25 2.24 19.44
CA GLY A 44 1.67 3.64 19.59
C GLY A 44 0.53 4.56 20.02
N TRP A 45 -0.65 4.02 20.32
CA TRP A 45 -1.82 4.82 20.66
C TRP A 45 -1.66 5.47 22.04
N LEU A 46 -1.59 6.80 22.09
CA LEU A 46 -1.75 7.54 23.34
C LEU A 46 -3.24 7.80 23.56
N PRO A 47 -3.89 7.28 24.62
CA PRO A 47 -5.18 7.79 25.04
C PRO A 47 -5.00 9.25 25.50
N ALA A 48 -5.24 10.20 24.61
CA ALA A 48 -5.26 11.62 24.94
C ALA A 48 -6.65 12.19 24.70
N ALA A 49 -7.16 12.92 25.69
CA ALA A 49 -8.40 13.70 25.66
C ALA A 49 -8.29 14.95 24.74
N THR A 50 -7.67 14.80 23.58
CA THR A 50 -7.49 15.85 22.58
C THR A 50 -8.17 15.43 21.27
N ALA A 51 -8.70 16.41 20.54
CA ALA A 51 -9.44 16.19 19.29
C ALA A 51 -8.67 15.43 18.19
N HIS A 52 -7.35 15.27 18.36
CA HIS A 52 -6.50 14.42 17.55
C HIS A 52 -5.72 13.46 18.47
N PRO A 53 -5.84 12.14 18.32
CA PRO A 53 -5.06 11.19 19.10
C PRO A 53 -3.58 11.33 18.73
N ALA A 54 -2.72 11.51 19.73
CA ALA A 54 -1.29 11.50 19.52
C ALA A 54 -0.85 10.05 19.22
N ARG A 55 -0.23 9.83 18.06
CA ARG A 55 0.36 8.55 17.66
C ARG A 55 1.86 8.59 17.98
N THR A 56 2.39 7.53 18.57
CA THR A 56 3.83 7.42 18.85
C THR A 56 4.62 7.41 17.55
N THR A 57 5.69 8.18 17.52
CA THR A 57 6.55 8.31 16.34
C THR A 57 7.78 7.42 16.44
N PHE A 58 8.06 6.68 15.38
CA PHE A 58 9.32 6.00 15.14
C PHE A 58 10.10 6.78 14.08
N ASN A 59 11.22 7.39 14.47
CA ASN A 59 12.14 8.00 13.52
C ASN A 59 13.08 6.91 12.99
N VAL A 60 12.95 6.57 11.71
CA VAL A 60 13.79 5.56 11.05
C VAL A 60 15.09 6.23 10.60
N LEU A 61 16.19 5.94 11.30
CA LEU A 61 17.51 6.54 11.10
C LEU A 61 18.52 5.60 10.42
N HIS A 62 18.09 4.41 10.01
CA HIS A 62 18.90 3.40 9.33
C HIS A 62 18.28 2.98 8.00
N ASP A 63 19.08 2.31 7.17
CA ASP A 63 18.68 1.69 5.90
C ASP A 63 19.12 0.21 5.79
N ASP A 64 19.61 -0.38 6.89
CA ASP A 64 20.11 -1.78 6.97
C ASP A 64 19.02 -2.88 6.91
N GLY A 65 17.77 -2.53 6.68
CA GLY A 65 16.64 -3.46 6.65
C GLY A 65 15.30 -2.78 6.96
N PRO A 66 14.22 -3.57 7.09
CA PRO A 66 12.91 -3.02 7.46
C PRO A 66 12.94 -2.30 8.81
N ALA A 67 12.09 -1.29 9.00
CA ALA A 67 12.00 -0.63 10.30
C ALA A 67 11.34 -1.56 11.33
N ILE A 68 10.28 -2.26 10.92
CA ILE A 68 9.60 -3.30 11.70
C ILE A 68 9.55 -4.60 10.89
N ILE A 69 9.91 -5.71 11.54
CA ILE A 69 9.71 -7.06 11.05
C ILE A 69 8.59 -7.68 11.89
N LEU A 70 7.53 -8.14 11.21
CA LEU A 70 6.42 -8.85 11.84
C LEU A 70 6.58 -10.35 11.60
N GLU A 71 6.64 -11.13 12.68
CA GLU A 71 6.76 -12.59 12.61
C GLU A 71 5.75 -13.29 13.52
N GLY A 72 5.28 -14.45 13.09
CA GLY A 72 4.32 -15.25 13.83
C GLY A 72 2.85 -14.83 13.61
N PRO A 73 1.90 -15.73 13.95
CA PRO A 73 0.49 -15.45 13.87
C PRO A 73 0.16 -14.30 14.83
N THR A 74 -0.65 -13.34 14.38
CA THR A 74 -1.16 -12.22 15.19
C THR A 74 -0.12 -11.18 15.63
N ALA A 75 1.06 -11.13 15.00
CA ALA A 75 1.94 -9.98 15.14
C ALA A 75 1.32 -8.72 14.52
N GLY A 76 1.51 -7.56 15.16
CA GLY A 76 0.97 -6.34 14.59
C GLY A 76 1.53 -5.03 15.12
N VAL A 77 1.27 -3.97 14.35
CA VAL A 77 1.55 -2.58 14.72
C VAL A 77 0.26 -1.78 14.64
N ILE A 78 -0.06 -1.06 15.72
CA ILE A 78 -1.29 -0.25 15.79
C ILE A 78 -0.99 1.16 16.28
N GLY A 79 -1.46 2.18 15.58
CA GLY A 79 -1.44 3.56 16.09
C GLY A 79 -0.07 4.24 16.05
N CYS A 80 0.78 3.91 15.08
CA CYS A 80 2.15 4.41 15.00
C CYS A 80 2.35 5.39 13.82
N VAL A 81 3.27 6.33 13.96
CA VAL A 81 3.80 7.12 12.85
C VAL A 81 5.22 6.67 12.56
N PHE A 82 5.51 6.32 11.32
CA PHE A 82 6.85 6.05 10.85
C PHE A 82 7.36 7.24 10.07
N ARG A 83 8.46 7.84 10.53
CA ARG A 83 9.05 9.03 9.91
C ARG A 83 10.47 8.75 9.47
N TYR A 84 10.79 9.11 8.23
CA TYR A 84 12.14 9.05 7.68
C TYR A 84 12.74 10.46 7.62
N PRO A 85 13.37 10.95 8.70
CA PRO A 85 13.85 12.34 8.76
C PRO A 85 14.98 12.64 7.76
N ASN A 86 15.72 11.62 7.34
CA ASN A 86 16.83 11.75 6.39
C ASN A 86 16.42 11.46 4.93
N GLN A 87 15.12 11.38 4.63
CA GLN A 87 14.61 11.21 3.28
C GLN A 87 14.73 12.51 2.49
N ASP A 88 15.15 12.43 1.23
CA ASP A 88 15.22 13.56 0.32
C ASP A 88 13.83 13.90 -0.23
N ARG A 89 13.45 15.17 -0.15
CA ARG A 89 12.10 15.66 -0.50
C ARG A 89 11.89 15.86 -2.01
N VAL A 90 12.95 15.93 -2.80
CA VAL A 90 12.88 16.16 -4.25
C VAL A 90 13.24 14.88 -4.99
N ASN A 91 14.32 14.22 -4.56
CA ASN A 91 14.82 12.97 -5.13
C ASN A 91 14.87 11.88 -4.06
N PRO A 92 13.71 11.36 -3.61
CA PRO A 92 13.64 10.29 -2.62
C PRO A 92 14.69 9.20 -2.82
N ARG A 93 15.50 8.97 -1.78
CA ARG A 93 16.47 7.89 -1.75
C ARG A 93 15.79 6.57 -1.41
N PRO A 94 16.25 5.44 -1.98
CA PRO A 94 15.75 4.13 -1.61
C PRO A 94 15.92 3.85 -0.11
N TYR A 95 14.87 3.32 0.50
CA TYR A 95 14.90 2.66 1.80
C TYR A 95 14.24 1.29 1.67
N PRO A 96 14.62 0.32 2.51
CA PRO A 96 13.86 -0.91 2.67
C PRO A 96 12.40 -0.64 3.09
N PRO A 97 11.50 -1.63 2.93
CA PRO A 97 10.12 -1.53 3.41
C PRO A 97 10.05 -1.10 4.87
N THR A 98 9.17 -0.17 5.23
CA THR A 98 8.99 0.21 6.64
C THR A 98 8.53 -0.98 7.48
N ILE A 99 7.54 -1.73 6.99
CA ILE A 99 7.05 -2.96 7.63
C ILE A 99 7.22 -4.12 6.66
N HIS A 100 7.77 -5.22 7.16
CA HIS A 100 7.97 -6.44 6.40
C HIS A 100 7.40 -7.66 7.14
N ALA A 101 6.71 -8.53 6.41
CA ALA A 101 6.23 -9.82 6.92
C ALA A 101 6.40 -10.90 5.84
N THR A 102 6.84 -12.09 6.25
CA THR A 102 7.03 -13.24 5.33
C THR A 102 6.11 -14.44 5.62
N THR A 103 5.34 -14.36 6.69
CA THR A 103 4.47 -15.42 7.17
C THR A 103 3.47 -14.88 8.20
N GLY A 104 2.41 -15.65 8.48
CA GLY A 104 1.39 -15.32 9.46
C GLY A 104 0.34 -14.33 8.94
N GLY A 105 -0.75 -14.19 9.69
CA GLY A 105 -1.72 -13.12 9.50
C GLY A 105 -1.33 -11.94 10.37
N VAL A 106 -0.82 -10.89 9.73
CA VAL A 106 -0.32 -9.71 10.44
C VAL A 106 -1.36 -8.60 10.48
N THR A 107 -1.28 -7.75 11.51
CA THR A 107 -2.15 -6.58 11.64
C THR A 107 -1.35 -5.29 11.57
N VAL A 108 -1.66 -4.41 10.61
CA VAL A 108 -1.16 -3.04 10.60
C VAL A 108 -2.36 -2.12 10.59
N ARG A 109 -2.57 -1.37 11.67
CA ARG A 109 -3.76 -0.53 11.83
C ARG A 109 -3.46 0.88 12.29
N SER A 110 -4.14 1.87 11.73
CA SER A 110 -4.04 3.27 12.18
C SER A 110 -2.60 3.79 12.16
N CYS A 111 -1.90 3.54 11.06
CA CYS A 111 -0.50 3.91 10.88
C CYS A 111 -0.36 5.05 9.87
N VAL A 112 0.59 5.96 10.12
CA VAL A 112 0.99 7.00 9.16
C VAL A 112 2.43 6.80 8.72
N PHE A 113 2.69 6.86 7.43
CA PHE A 113 4.02 6.71 6.84
C PHE A 113 4.46 8.06 6.23
N GLN A 114 5.52 8.65 6.78
CA GLN A 114 6.06 9.95 6.38
C GLN A 114 7.47 9.79 5.80
N GLY A 115 7.60 9.96 4.49
CA GLY A 115 8.88 9.81 3.79
C GLY A 115 9.33 8.37 3.56
N ALA A 116 8.44 7.40 3.79
CA ALA A 116 8.72 5.99 3.51
C ALA A 116 8.87 5.77 2.00
N TYR A 117 10.00 5.18 1.59
CA TYR A 117 10.21 4.83 0.19
C TYR A 117 9.29 3.67 -0.24
N GLN A 118 9.23 2.66 0.62
CA GLN A 118 8.29 1.55 0.55
C GLN A 118 7.61 1.38 1.92
N MET A 119 6.27 1.45 2.02
CA MET A 119 5.61 1.40 3.33
C MET A 119 5.51 -0.04 3.84
N MET A 120 5.01 -0.96 3.01
CA MET A 120 4.77 -2.34 3.40
C MET A 120 5.19 -3.32 2.31
N GLN A 121 5.80 -4.43 2.74
CA GLN A 121 6.03 -5.62 1.92
C GLN A 121 5.58 -6.87 2.69
N LEU A 122 4.52 -7.49 2.20
CA LEU A 122 3.89 -8.68 2.77
C LEU A 122 4.04 -9.81 1.75
N ASP A 123 4.96 -10.76 1.97
CA ASP A 123 5.16 -11.92 1.09
C ASP A 123 4.73 -13.20 1.82
N LYS A 124 3.77 -13.97 1.29
CA LYS A 124 3.23 -15.18 1.92
C LYS A 124 2.62 -14.96 3.31
N ALA A 125 2.49 -13.71 3.74
CA ALA A 125 1.61 -13.33 4.83
C ALA A 125 0.16 -13.44 4.32
N GLY A 126 -0.68 -14.09 5.10
CA GLY A 126 -2.04 -14.45 4.71
C GLY A 126 -2.99 -14.22 5.87
N GLN A 127 -4.24 -13.85 5.58
CA GLN A 127 -5.19 -13.33 6.59
C GLN A 127 -4.81 -11.96 7.17
N ASP A 128 -4.00 -11.19 6.45
CA ASP A 128 -3.56 -9.87 6.90
C ASP A 128 -4.74 -8.91 7.10
N VAL A 129 -4.61 -8.03 8.09
CA VAL A 129 -5.52 -6.92 8.35
C VAL A 129 -4.74 -5.63 8.26
N ILE A 130 -4.90 -4.95 7.13
CA ILE A 130 -4.25 -3.67 6.83
C ILE A 130 -5.33 -2.60 6.78
N GLU A 131 -5.37 -1.72 7.78
CA GLU A 131 -6.52 -0.85 8.01
C GLU A 131 -6.13 0.57 8.48
N ASP A 132 -6.83 1.61 8.01
CA ASP A 132 -6.58 3.01 8.38
C ASP A 132 -5.10 3.38 8.15
N ILE A 133 -4.67 3.25 6.90
CA ILE A 133 -3.28 3.49 6.48
C ILE A 133 -3.19 4.81 5.73
N TRP A 134 -2.30 5.69 6.20
CA TRP A 134 -2.06 6.98 5.59
C TRP A 134 -0.61 7.11 5.17
N GLY A 135 -0.33 7.60 3.97
CA GLY A 135 1.04 7.75 3.52
C GLY A 135 1.15 8.47 2.18
N GLN A 136 2.37 8.80 1.79
CA GLN A 136 2.68 9.26 0.43
C GLN A 136 3.47 8.19 -0.31
N VAL A 137 3.03 7.83 -1.51
CA VAL A 137 3.77 6.91 -2.38
C VAL A 137 5.02 7.61 -2.89
N LEU A 138 6.20 7.06 -2.58
CA LEU A 138 7.48 7.48 -3.18
C LEU A 138 7.99 6.42 -4.17
N ASN A 139 7.93 5.15 -3.79
CA ASN A 139 8.15 4.01 -4.68
C ASN A 139 7.07 2.94 -4.55
N VAL A 140 6.76 2.45 -3.35
CA VAL A 140 5.66 1.50 -3.16
C VAL A 140 4.87 1.86 -1.92
N GLY A 141 3.55 1.98 -2.02
CA GLY A 141 2.71 2.04 -0.82
C GLY A 141 2.72 0.67 -0.14
N ILE A 142 1.90 -0.24 -0.65
CA ILE A 142 1.69 -1.56 -0.08
C ILE A 142 1.93 -2.61 -1.15
N GLU A 143 2.89 -3.51 -0.94
CA GLU A 143 3.04 -4.72 -1.74
C GLU A 143 2.58 -5.93 -0.95
N ALA A 144 1.61 -6.66 -1.50
CA ALA A 144 1.14 -7.93 -0.97
C ALA A 144 1.30 -9.02 -2.03
N SER A 145 2.00 -10.09 -1.68
CA SER A 145 2.45 -11.12 -2.61
C SER A 145 2.22 -12.52 -2.05
N ASN A 146 1.77 -13.43 -2.90
CA ASN A 146 1.76 -14.88 -2.65
C ASN A 146 1.00 -15.31 -1.39
N ALA A 147 -0.06 -14.59 -1.02
CA ALA A 147 -0.94 -14.99 0.06
C ALA A 147 -1.89 -16.10 -0.44
N ASP A 148 -1.93 -17.21 0.28
CA ASP A 148 -2.86 -18.32 0.02
C ASP A 148 -4.17 -18.18 0.80
N ASP A 149 -4.29 -17.14 1.63
CA ASP A 149 -5.45 -16.86 2.47
C ASP A 149 -5.98 -15.43 2.26
N VAL A 150 -7.23 -15.21 2.69
CA VAL A 150 -7.97 -13.96 2.46
C VAL A 150 -7.47 -12.81 3.33
N ALA A 151 -6.63 -11.96 2.75
CA ALA A 151 -6.20 -10.68 3.32
C ALA A 151 -7.27 -9.57 3.16
N ARG A 152 -7.24 -8.58 4.05
CA ARG A 152 -8.16 -7.43 4.09
C ARG A 152 -7.37 -6.13 4.11
N PHE A 153 -7.62 -5.28 3.12
CA PHE A 153 -7.08 -3.94 2.99
C PHE A 153 -8.24 -2.95 3.04
N ARG A 154 -8.30 -2.12 4.08
CA ARG A 154 -9.44 -1.24 4.34
C ARG A 154 -8.99 0.17 4.67
N GLN A 155 -9.69 1.20 4.19
CA GLN A 155 -9.41 2.60 4.57
C GLN A 155 -7.95 2.98 4.31
N ILE A 156 -7.52 2.81 3.05
CA ILE A 156 -6.16 3.11 2.61
C ILE A 156 -6.20 4.47 1.94
N HIS A 157 -5.48 5.44 2.49
CA HIS A 157 -5.47 6.83 2.01
C HIS A 157 -4.04 7.25 1.67
N LEU A 158 -3.66 7.04 0.41
CA LEU A 158 -2.33 7.38 -0.10
C LEU A 158 -2.38 8.73 -0.83
N TRP A 159 -1.79 9.76 -0.23
CA TRP A 159 -1.79 11.13 -0.77
C TRP A 159 -0.50 11.87 -0.39
N PRO A 160 -0.20 13.04 -0.96
CA PRO A 160 1.06 13.76 -0.76
C PRO A 160 1.17 14.44 0.62
N ASN A 161 1.05 13.64 1.67
CA ASN A 161 0.98 14.10 3.06
C ASN A 161 2.33 14.53 3.63
N TRP A 162 3.44 14.24 2.94
CA TRP A 162 4.79 14.43 3.44
C TRP A 162 5.54 15.53 2.69
N SER A 163 5.54 15.51 1.36
CA SER A 163 6.16 16.55 0.54
C SER A 163 5.56 16.61 -0.86
N MET A 164 5.04 17.79 -1.23
CA MET A 164 4.60 18.05 -2.60
C MET A 164 5.77 18.03 -3.60
N ASP A 165 6.99 18.35 -3.16
CA ASP A 165 8.18 18.37 -4.00
C ASP A 165 8.60 16.96 -4.49
N ALA A 166 8.13 15.91 -3.81
CA ALA A 166 8.39 14.51 -4.17
C ALA A 166 7.40 13.98 -5.22
N LEU A 167 6.32 14.70 -5.52
CA LEU A 167 5.30 14.26 -6.48
C LEU A 167 5.86 14.00 -7.88
N PRO A 168 6.68 14.88 -8.48
CA PRO A 168 7.25 14.62 -9.80
C PRO A 168 8.06 13.32 -9.86
N PHE A 169 8.78 12.99 -8.77
CA PHE A 169 9.51 11.73 -8.66
C PHE A 169 8.57 10.53 -8.62
N ALA A 170 7.51 10.57 -7.80
CA ALA A 170 6.55 9.47 -7.71
C ALA A 170 5.72 9.30 -9.00
N TYR A 171 5.49 10.38 -9.74
CA TYR A 171 4.77 10.32 -11.01
C TYR A 171 5.64 9.75 -12.14
N ASN A 172 6.91 10.14 -12.17
CA ASN A 172 7.87 9.72 -13.18
C ASN A 172 9.16 9.19 -12.52
N PRO A 173 9.09 8.01 -11.86
CA PRO A 173 10.23 7.47 -11.15
C PRO A 173 11.38 7.20 -12.13
N PRO A 174 12.64 7.41 -11.72
CA PRO A 174 13.79 7.06 -12.54
C PRO A 174 13.84 5.54 -12.76
N GLY A 175 13.49 5.12 -13.97
CA GLY A 175 13.42 3.71 -14.38
C GLY A 175 11.99 3.23 -14.66
N ASN A 176 11.88 2.11 -15.39
CA ASN A 176 10.60 1.54 -15.85
C ASN A 176 10.33 0.14 -15.27
N ALA A 177 10.87 -0.17 -14.08
CA ALA A 177 10.60 -1.45 -13.43
C ALA A 177 9.10 -1.57 -13.07
N SER A 178 8.51 -2.74 -13.33
CA SER A 178 7.13 -3.02 -12.89
C SER A 178 7.09 -3.12 -11.37
N GLY A 179 6.11 -2.47 -10.73
CA GLY A 179 6.04 -2.27 -9.29
C GLY A 179 6.63 -0.94 -8.80
N ALA A 180 7.35 -0.19 -9.65
CA ALA A 180 7.91 1.11 -9.25
C ALA A 180 6.84 2.22 -9.24
N ALA A 181 6.92 3.07 -8.22
CA ALA A 181 5.99 4.16 -7.91
C ALA A 181 4.50 3.76 -7.96
N ALA A 182 4.16 2.66 -7.29
CA ALA A 182 2.81 2.12 -7.22
C ALA A 182 2.17 2.28 -5.84
N GLY A 183 0.89 2.64 -5.78
CA GLY A 183 0.14 2.72 -4.53
C GLY A 183 -0.04 1.34 -3.90
N LEU A 184 -0.76 0.47 -4.58
CA LEU A 184 -0.92 -0.94 -4.19
C LEU A 184 -0.33 -1.84 -5.28
N VAL A 185 0.50 -2.81 -4.87
CA VAL A 185 1.03 -3.86 -5.73
C VAL A 185 0.52 -5.20 -5.21
N LEU A 186 -0.32 -5.88 -5.99
CA LEU A 186 -0.93 -7.14 -5.63
C LEU A 186 -0.38 -8.25 -6.53
N ARG A 187 0.17 -9.31 -5.93
CA ARG A 187 0.76 -10.45 -6.67
C ARG A 187 0.28 -11.79 -6.14
N GLY A 188 -0.29 -12.64 -7.00
CA GLY A 188 -0.71 -13.99 -6.63
C GLY A 188 -1.50 -14.09 -5.32
N LEU A 189 -2.54 -13.25 -5.14
CA LEU A 189 -3.37 -13.24 -3.93
C LEU A 189 -4.61 -14.12 -4.07
N ASP A 190 -4.97 -14.80 -2.99
CA ASP A 190 -6.23 -15.54 -2.85
C ASP A 190 -7.36 -14.64 -2.33
N TRP A 191 -8.27 -14.28 -3.24
CA TRP A 191 -9.56 -13.68 -2.93
C TRP A 191 -9.53 -12.52 -1.92
N ALA A 192 -8.54 -11.63 -2.04
CA ALA A 192 -8.34 -10.51 -1.11
C ALA A 192 -9.55 -9.55 -1.10
N HIS A 193 -9.75 -8.87 0.02
CA HIS A 193 -10.80 -7.86 0.18
C HIS A 193 -10.18 -6.47 0.26
N LEU A 194 -10.53 -5.61 -0.70
CA LEU A 194 -10.19 -4.20 -0.70
C LEU A 194 -11.46 -3.39 -0.41
N ASP A 195 -11.38 -2.37 0.43
CA ASP A 195 -12.53 -1.52 0.74
C ASP A 195 -12.05 -0.12 1.10
N ASP A 196 -12.61 0.92 0.49
CA ASP A 196 -12.22 2.31 0.74
C ASP A 196 -10.72 2.56 0.50
N VAL A 197 -10.31 2.51 -0.77
CA VAL A 197 -8.93 2.74 -1.21
C VAL A 197 -8.87 4.03 -2.01
N PHE A 198 -8.11 5.01 -1.51
CA PHE A 198 -7.80 6.26 -2.20
C PHE A 198 -6.30 6.34 -2.51
N VAL A 199 -5.95 6.62 -3.76
CA VAL A 199 -4.55 6.82 -4.18
C VAL A 199 -4.40 8.06 -5.05
N PHE A 200 -3.48 8.93 -4.65
CA PHE A 200 -3.17 10.20 -5.32
C PHE A 200 -1.69 10.32 -5.70
N GLY A 201 -1.42 10.82 -6.91
CA GLY A 201 -0.13 11.45 -7.22
C GLY A 201 1.05 10.51 -7.40
N CYS A 202 0.84 9.35 -8.02
CA CYS A 202 1.90 8.39 -8.34
C CYS A 202 1.77 7.83 -9.75
N LYS A 203 2.76 7.07 -10.23
CA LYS A 203 2.72 6.48 -11.57
C LYS A 203 1.56 5.51 -11.74
N THR A 204 1.37 4.58 -10.80
CA THR A 204 0.32 3.56 -10.90
C THR A 204 -0.45 3.43 -9.59
N ALA A 205 -1.76 3.68 -9.58
CA ALA A 205 -2.49 3.61 -8.30
C ALA A 205 -2.63 2.18 -7.79
N VAL A 206 -3.14 1.26 -8.61
CA VAL A 206 -3.24 -0.16 -8.29
C VAL A 206 -2.64 -0.99 -9.41
N GLN A 207 -1.71 -1.87 -9.07
CA GLN A 207 -1.04 -2.76 -10.01
C GLN A 207 -1.25 -4.22 -9.62
N VAL A 208 -1.70 -5.03 -10.58
CA VAL A 208 -1.92 -6.46 -10.41
C VAL A 208 -0.93 -7.22 -11.27
N LEU A 209 0.01 -7.91 -10.63
CA LEU A 209 1.12 -8.58 -11.30
C LEU A 209 1.11 -10.09 -11.01
N PRO A 210 1.78 -10.91 -11.83
CA PRO A 210 1.92 -12.32 -11.52
C PRO A 210 2.72 -12.51 -10.22
N GLY A 211 2.25 -13.41 -9.37
CA GLY A 211 2.97 -13.94 -8.23
C GLY A 211 3.85 -15.13 -8.60
N ARG A 212 4.25 -15.90 -7.58
CA ARG A 212 5.08 -17.10 -7.70
C ARG A 212 4.45 -18.10 -8.67
N GLY A 213 5.26 -18.60 -9.61
CA GLY A 213 4.81 -19.56 -10.61
C GLY A 213 3.81 -18.98 -11.64
N GLY A 214 3.66 -17.66 -11.72
CA GLY A 214 2.70 -17.02 -12.63
C GLY A 214 1.28 -16.94 -12.07
N ARG A 215 1.07 -17.25 -10.78
CA ARG A 215 -0.25 -17.15 -10.13
C ARG A 215 -0.82 -15.74 -10.27
N GLY A 216 -2.03 -15.62 -10.79
CA GLY A 216 -2.76 -14.34 -10.85
C GLY A 216 -3.43 -13.99 -9.52
N CYS A 217 -3.96 -12.77 -9.42
CA CYS A 217 -4.66 -12.32 -8.21
C CYS A 217 -6.18 -12.44 -8.36
N GLY A 218 -6.85 -12.91 -7.31
CA GLY A 218 -8.28 -12.72 -7.10
C GLY A 218 -8.53 -11.69 -6.02
N PHE A 219 -9.45 -10.74 -6.25
CA PHE A 219 -9.90 -9.83 -5.18
C PHE A 219 -11.28 -9.23 -5.46
N ARG A 220 -11.92 -8.78 -4.38
CA ARG A 220 -13.11 -7.94 -4.41
C ARG A 220 -12.81 -6.58 -3.80
N ALA A 221 -13.24 -5.52 -4.46
CA ALA A 221 -13.10 -4.15 -4.00
C ALA A 221 -14.46 -3.48 -3.85
N GLY A 222 -14.68 -2.80 -2.72
CA GLY A 222 -15.82 -1.92 -2.52
C GLY A 222 -15.66 -0.64 -3.35
N THR A 223 -15.01 0.37 -2.77
CA THR A 223 -14.69 1.63 -3.44
C THR A 223 -13.19 1.75 -3.68
N VAL A 224 -12.81 2.15 -4.90
CA VAL A 224 -11.44 2.50 -5.30
C VAL A 224 -11.50 3.85 -5.98
N ASP A 225 -10.91 4.85 -5.35
CA ASP A 225 -10.83 6.23 -5.82
C ASP A 225 -9.39 6.58 -6.16
N ILE A 226 -9.19 7.11 -7.36
CA ILE A 226 -7.87 7.39 -7.90
C ILE A 226 -7.85 8.82 -8.40
N ASP A 227 -6.82 9.56 -8.03
CA ASP A 227 -6.67 10.96 -8.44
C ASP A 227 -5.23 11.23 -8.90
N ALA A 228 -5.09 11.92 -10.02
CA ALA A 228 -3.80 12.37 -10.54
C ALA A 228 -2.73 11.26 -10.55
N CYS A 229 -3.06 10.08 -11.09
CA CYS A 229 -2.11 8.98 -11.33
C CYS A 229 -1.88 8.76 -12.83
N SER A 230 -0.69 8.34 -13.27
CA SER A 230 -0.45 8.14 -14.72
C SER A 230 -1.26 6.97 -15.27
N VAL A 231 -1.32 5.89 -14.50
CA VAL A 231 -2.13 4.71 -14.77
C VAL A 231 -2.99 4.45 -13.53
N GLY A 232 -4.30 4.44 -13.69
CA GLY A 232 -5.19 4.18 -12.56
C GLY A 232 -5.09 2.73 -12.11
N LEU A 233 -5.47 1.81 -13.00
CA LEU A 233 -5.40 0.37 -12.74
C LEU A 233 -4.61 -0.32 -13.85
N ASP A 234 -3.54 -1.03 -13.49
CA ASP A 234 -2.73 -1.85 -14.41
C ASP A 234 -2.86 -3.34 -14.04
N VAL A 235 -3.67 -4.08 -14.82
CA VAL A 235 -3.98 -5.48 -14.57
C VAL A 235 -3.24 -6.39 -15.54
N ARG A 236 -2.26 -7.14 -15.03
CA ARG A 236 -1.42 -8.05 -15.82
C ARG A 236 -1.53 -9.53 -15.45
N ALA A 237 -2.21 -9.86 -14.35
CA ALA A 237 -2.45 -11.27 -13.99
C ALA A 237 -3.70 -11.42 -13.12
N ILE A 238 -4.74 -12.05 -13.68
CA ILE A 238 -6.00 -12.31 -12.97
C ILE A 238 -6.05 -13.79 -12.59
N GLY A 239 -6.29 -14.09 -11.31
CA GLY A 239 -6.50 -15.43 -10.78
C GLY A 239 -7.84 -16.02 -11.23
N GLN A 240 -8.10 -17.30 -10.96
CA GLN A 240 -9.37 -17.93 -11.37
C GLN A 240 -10.58 -17.31 -10.66
N ASP A 241 -10.39 -16.81 -9.44
CA ASP A 241 -11.43 -16.19 -8.61
C ASP A 241 -11.89 -14.82 -9.15
N GLY A 242 -11.14 -14.27 -10.13
CA GLY A 242 -11.47 -13.03 -10.80
C GLY A 242 -11.25 -11.78 -9.94
N ILE A 243 -11.53 -10.63 -10.56
CA ILE A 243 -11.48 -9.32 -9.91
C ILE A 243 -12.87 -8.69 -10.00
N SER A 244 -13.38 -8.20 -8.87
CA SER A 244 -14.64 -7.46 -8.84
C SER A 244 -14.44 -6.12 -8.15
N ILE A 245 -14.88 -5.03 -8.76
CA ILE A 245 -14.85 -3.69 -8.16
C ILE A 245 -16.28 -3.13 -8.19
N ALA A 246 -16.82 -2.75 -7.05
CA ALA A 246 -18.17 -2.18 -7.00
C ALA A 246 -18.18 -0.75 -7.53
N ASN A 247 -17.33 0.12 -6.98
CA ASN A 247 -17.24 1.54 -7.37
C ASN A 247 -15.79 1.89 -7.70
N LEU A 248 -15.57 2.39 -8.92
CA LEU A 248 -14.26 2.84 -9.40
C LEU A 248 -14.37 4.30 -9.82
N THR A 249 -13.67 5.20 -9.13
CA THR A 249 -13.57 6.61 -9.54
C THR A 249 -12.15 6.91 -9.99
N MET A 250 -12.02 7.63 -11.10
CA MET A 250 -10.73 8.13 -11.56
C MET A 250 -10.85 9.61 -11.94
N ALA A 251 -9.99 10.42 -11.36
CA ALA A 251 -9.82 11.83 -11.65
C ALA A 251 -8.48 12.03 -12.38
N GLY A 252 -8.54 12.47 -13.64
CA GLY A 252 -7.35 12.85 -14.39
C GLY A 252 -6.94 14.29 -14.12
N ASN A 253 -5.64 14.54 -13.97
CA ASN A 253 -5.09 15.89 -13.78
C ASN A 253 -3.73 16.05 -14.49
N THR A 254 -3.51 17.18 -15.17
CA THR A 254 -2.24 17.54 -15.84
C THR A 254 -1.35 18.47 -15.00
N HIS A 255 -1.85 18.98 -13.88
CA HIS A 255 -1.23 20.05 -13.09
C HIS A 255 0.17 19.72 -12.56
N TYR A 256 0.50 18.44 -12.39
CA TYR A 256 1.77 17.98 -11.82
C TYR A 256 2.76 17.45 -12.87
N GLY A 257 2.63 17.90 -14.13
CA GLY A 257 3.58 17.60 -15.22
C GLY A 257 3.30 16.30 -15.97
N ALA A 258 2.03 15.89 -16.01
CA ALA A 258 1.60 14.58 -16.45
C ALA A 258 0.95 14.56 -17.84
N GLU A 259 1.17 13.48 -18.59
CA GLU A 259 0.26 13.03 -19.64
C GLU A 259 -1.13 12.73 -19.05
N PRO A 260 -2.22 12.78 -19.85
CA PRO A 260 -3.55 12.44 -19.38
C PRO A 260 -3.57 11.06 -18.69
N LEU A 261 -4.38 10.92 -17.63
CA LEU A 261 -4.54 9.66 -16.90
C LEU A 261 -4.95 8.54 -17.86
N THR A 262 -4.16 7.46 -17.89
CA THR A 262 -4.49 6.20 -18.57
C THR A 262 -5.36 5.41 -17.61
N GLY A 263 -6.69 5.48 -17.78
CA GLY A 263 -7.67 4.99 -16.80
C GLY A 263 -7.43 3.55 -16.35
N LEU A 264 -7.75 2.60 -17.21
CA LEU A 264 -7.57 1.18 -16.96
C LEU A 264 -6.75 0.55 -18.09
N VAL A 265 -5.66 -0.12 -17.72
CA VAL A 265 -4.85 -0.95 -18.62
C VAL A 265 -5.05 -2.40 -18.25
N MET A 266 -5.48 -3.22 -19.20
CA MET A 266 -5.58 -4.66 -19.02
C MET A 266 -4.70 -5.38 -20.05
N ASN A 267 -3.65 -6.03 -19.54
CA ASN A 267 -2.71 -6.83 -20.29
C ASN A 267 -2.42 -8.16 -19.58
N ALA A 268 -3.49 -8.93 -19.31
CA ALA A 268 -3.38 -10.22 -18.63
C ALA A 268 -3.30 -11.38 -19.65
N PRO A 269 -2.33 -12.30 -19.55
CA PRO A 269 -2.26 -13.47 -20.42
C PRO A 269 -3.55 -14.30 -20.41
N ALA A 270 -3.80 -15.04 -21.49
CA ALA A 270 -4.89 -16.01 -21.57
C ALA A 270 -4.73 -17.11 -20.49
N GLY A 271 -5.80 -17.44 -19.76
CA GLY A 271 -5.81 -18.54 -18.78
C GLY A 271 -6.19 -18.21 -17.32
N GLY A 272 -6.90 -17.10 -17.05
CA GLY A 272 -7.39 -16.75 -15.71
C GLY A 272 -8.85 -16.28 -15.69
N GLY A 273 -9.32 -15.72 -14.56
CA GLY A 273 -10.70 -15.27 -14.37
C GLY A 273 -11.07 -13.96 -15.10
N HIS A 274 -12.27 -13.45 -14.83
CA HIS A 274 -12.76 -12.19 -15.40
C HIS A 274 -12.54 -11.01 -14.44
N MET A 275 -12.50 -9.79 -14.99
CA MET A 275 -12.61 -8.56 -14.23
C MET A 275 -13.98 -7.92 -14.47
N ILE A 276 -14.66 -7.55 -13.39
CA ILE A 276 -15.95 -6.84 -13.43
C ILE A 276 -15.85 -5.54 -12.65
N VAL A 277 -16.25 -4.43 -13.25
CA VAL A 277 -16.46 -3.14 -12.58
C VAL A 277 -17.94 -2.80 -12.66
N SER A 278 -18.59 -2.61 -11.51
CA SER A 278 -20.05 -2.39 -11.49
C SER A 278 -20.40 -0.95 -11.86
N ALA A 279 -19.76 0.02 -11.22
CA ALA A 279 -19.88 1.42 -11.58
C ALA A 279 -18.50 2.05 -11.73
N ALA A 280 -18.25 2.68 -12.87
CA ALA A 280 -17.03 3.44 -13.13
C ALA A 280 -17.37 4.91 -13.41
N HIS A 281 -16.73 5.82 -12.69
CA HIS A 281 -16.85 7.25 -12.89
C HIS A 281 -15.48 7.84 -13.26
N PHE A 282 -15.43 8.53 -14.38
CA PHE A 282 -14.23 9.12 -14.95
C PHE A 282 -14.45 10.63 -15.10
N HIS A 283 -13.60 11.44 -14.48
CA HIS A 283 -13.68 12.89 -14.63
C HIS A 283 -12.33 13.57 -14.76
N GLY A 284 -12.32 14.81 -15.25
CA GLY A 284 -11.11 15.59 -15.47
C GLY A 284 -10.34 15.16 -16.73
N MET A 285 -9.03 15.45 -16.74
CA MET A 285 -8.15 15.23 -17.90
C MET A 285 -7.72 13.77 -18.01
N ILE A 286 -8.63 12.93 -18.50
CA ILE A 286 -8.39 11.50 -18.77
C ILE A 286 -8.07 11.33 -20.24
N GLY A 287 -7.10 10.47 -20.56
CA GLY A 287 -6.70 10.18 -21.94
C GLY A 287 -7.89 9.78 -22.81
N GLU A 288 -7.76 9.96 -24.13
CA GLU A 288 -8.84 9.63 -25.08
C GLU A 288 -9.33 8.18 -24.88
N GLN A 289 -8.39 7.27 -24.60
CA GLN A 289 -8.66 5.89 -24.24
C GLN A 289 -8.71 5.73 -22.71
N VAL A 290 -9.92 5.76 -22.17
CA VAL A 290 -10.21 5.51 -20.74
C VAL A 290 -9.86 4.07 -20.35
N VAL A 291 -10.00 3.15 -21.31
CA VAL A 291 -9.72 1.73 -21.14
C VAL A 291 -8.85 1.27 -22.32
N HIS A 292 -7.64 0.80 -22.01
CA HIS A 292 -6.72 0.19 -22.96
C HIS A 292 -6.73 -1.33 -22.79
N LEU A 293 -7.37 -2.03 -23.74
CA LEU A 293 -7.39 -3.49 -23.81
C LEU A 293 -6.31 -3.93 -24.79
N LEU A 294 -5.19 -4.47 -24.30
CA LEU A 294 -4.06 -4.83 -25.17
C LEU A 294 -4.14 -6.27 -25.68
N THR A 295 -4.71 -7.20 -24.90
CA THR A 295 -4.61 -8.64 -25.21
C THR A 295 -5.85 -9.47 -24.96
N THR A 296 -6.82 -9.04 -24.12
CA THR A 296 -7.98 -9.87 -23.75
C THR A 296 -9.28 -9.06 -23.56
N PRO A 297 -9.95 -8.59 -24.63
CA PRO A 297 -11.11 -7.72 -24.53
C PRO A 297 -12.33 -8.39 -23.86
N ASP A 298 -12.51 -9.70 -24.02
CA ASP A 298 -13.68 -10.44 -23.53
C ASP A 298 -13.68 -10.69 -22.01
N ARG A 299 -12.60 -10.30 -21.33
CA ARG A 299 -12.38 -10.58 -19.90
C ARG A 299 -12.63 -9.38 -19.01
N LEU A 300 -12.90 -8.21 -19.57
CA LEU A 300 -13.32 -7.02 -18.83
C LEU A 300 -14.80 -6.75 -19.09
N ARG A 301 -15.58 -6.62 -18.01
CA ARG A 301 -16.95 -6.11 -18.08
C ARG A 301 -17.08 -4.88 -17.19
N ILE A 302 -17.44 -3.75 -17.77
CA ILE A 302 -17.85 -2.57 -17.02
C ILE A 302 -19.36 -2.40 -17.19
N VAL A 303 -20.12 -2.43 -16.09
CA VAL A 303 -21.58 -2.47 -16.14
C VAL A 303 -22.17 -1.09 -16.39
N SER A 304 -21.68 -0.06 -15.71
CA SER A 304 -22.02 1.34 -15.98
C SER A 304 -20.77 2.22 -16.01
N ILE A 305 -20.77 3.19 -16.93
CA ILE A 305 -19.71 4.18 -17.10
C ILE A 305 -20.34 5.56 -17.13
N ILE A 306 -19.84 6.47 -16.29
CA ILE A 306 -20.07 7.91 -16.38
C ILE A 306 -18.74 8.57 -16.73
N ARG A 307 -18.74 9.42 -17.75
CA ARG A 307 -17.58 10.24 -18.12
C ARG A 307 -17.98 11.71 -18.14
N GLU A 308 -17.37 12.51 -17.29
CA GLU A 308 -17.55 13.96 -17.24
C GLU A 308 -16.31 14.64 -17.84
N THR A 309 -16.52 15.50 -18.83
CA THR A 309 -15.50 16.38 -19.40
C THR A 309 -15.73 17.78 -18.86
N PHE A 310 -14.78 18.29 -18.07
CA PHE A 310 -14.75 19.67 -17.60
C PHE A 310 -13.84 20.53 -18.48
#